data_AF-A0A7W5LT42-F1
#
_entry.id   AF-A0A7W5LT42-F1
#
_cell.length_a   1.000
_cell.length_b   1.000
_cell.length_c   1.000
_cell.angle_alpha   90.00
_cell.angle_beta   90.00
_cell.angle_gamma   90.00
#
_symmetry.space_group_name_H-M   'P 1'
#
loop_
_entity.id
_entity.type
_entity.pdbx_description
1 polymer ?
#
loop_
_entity_poly.entity_id
_entity_poly.type
_entity_poly.pdbx_seq_one_letter_code
_entity_poly.pdbx_strand_id
1 'polypeptide(L)'
;MALSERRQMLTGLVKADAGVIRLSEEIEGDGDVLLAAACEHGLEGIIGKKLDAPYHSDRRGDWVKIKCIQSDSFFIVGYEPSTAARGGIGRLIPAARKGNNLVYVGGVGTGFKLRETIKLRKHLDTLQTSKPPVWQGKRCSMDPDRCN
;
A
#
# COMPACT_ATOMS: atom_id res chain seq x y z
N MET A 1 26.51 18.01 2.64
CA MET A 1 26.04 18.08 4.04
C MET A 1 25.32 16.79 4.36
N ALA A 2 25.81 16.07 5.36
CA ALA A 2 25.27 14.78 5.82
C ALA A 2 23.86 14.96 6.40
N LEU A 3 23.10 13.85 6.55
CA LEU A 3 21.79 13.90 7.20
C LEU A 3 21.91 14.34 8.67
N SER A 4 22.91 13.87 9.41
CA SER A 4 23.16 14.25 10.80
C SER A 4 23.33 15.77 10.97
N GLU A 5 24.16 16.38 10.14
CA GLU A 5 24.39 17.84 10.11
C GLU A 5 23.08 18.60 9.81
N ARG A 6 22.34 18.18 8.79
CA ARG A 6 21.05 18.80 8.42
C ARG A 6 20.03 18.69 9.55
N ARG A 7 19.99 17.55 10.23
CA ARG A 7 19.09 17.30 11.36
C ARG A 7 19.40 18.20 12.55
N GLN A 8 20.69 18.39 12.86
CA GLN A 8 21.13 19.31 13.91
C GLN A 8 20.69 20.74 13.61
N MET A 9 20.89 21.21 12.37
CA MET A 9 20.42 22.54 11.94
C MET A 9 18.90 22.68 12.03
N LEU A 10 18.16 21.67 11.55
CA LEU A 10 16.69 21.68 11.59
C LEU A 10 16.14 21.70 13.01
N THR A 11 16.80 21.01 13.95
CA THR A 11 16.43 21.02 15.37
C THR A 11 16.66 22.37 16.03
N GLY A 12 17.66 23.14 15.57
CA GLY A 12 17.85 24.53 15.98
C GLY A 12 16.77 25.48 15.45
N LEU A 13 16.12 25.15 14.33
CA LEU A 13 15.08 25.97 13.70
C LEU A 13 13.67 25.66 14.24
N VAL A 14 13.35 24.39 14.46
CA VAL A 14 12.04 23.95 14.94
C VAL A 14 12.13 23.63 16.43
N LYS A 15 11.76 24.59 17.26
CA LYS A 15 11.72 24.42 18.72
C LYS A 15 10.58 23.50 19.16
N ALA A 16 10.73 22.87 20.33
CA ALA A 16 9.74 21.93 20.86
C ALA A 16 8.35 22.56 21.13
N ASP A 17 8.30 23.88 21.28
CA ASP A 17 7.10 24.69 21.51
C ASP A 17 6.58 25.38 20.24
N ALA A 18 7.04 24.99 19.04
CA ALA A 18 6.68 25.60 17.75
C ALA A 18 5.23 25.37 17.29
N GLY A 19 4.32 25.05 18.21
CA GLY A 19 2.89 24.88 17.97
C GLY A 19 2.58 23.69 17.07
N VAL A 20 2.11 23.97 15.85
CA VAL A 20 1.65 22.96 14.89
C VAL A 20 2.77 22.31 14.09
N ILE A 21 3.97 22.89 14.09
CA ILE A 21 5.14 22.33 13.38
C ILE A 21 5.91 21.42 14.35
N ARG A 22 6.09 20.16 13.96
CA ARG A 22 6.83 19.17 14.75
C ARG A 22 7.86 18.47 13.89
N LEU A 23 8.98 18.14 14.51
CA LEU A 23 9.98 17.27 13.89
C LEU A 23 9.50 15.82 13.99
N SER A 24 9.75 15.05 12.94
CA SER A 24 9.68 13.59 13.04
C SER A 24 10.79 13.14 13.98
N GLU A 25 10.43 12.47 15.07
CA GLU A 25 11.38 11.87 16.00
C GLU A 25 12.31 10.90 15.26
N GLU A 26 13.58 10.92 15.65
CA GLU A 26 14.52 9.87 15.27
C GLU A 26 14.71 8.94 16.45
N ILE A 27 14.89 7.67 16.16
CA ILE A 27 15.06 6.65 17.18
C ILE A 27 16.32 5.89 16.79
N GLU A 28 17.35 6.01 17.61
CA GLU A 28 18.52 5.15 17.53
C GLU A 28 18.16 3.82 18.20
N GLY A 29 18.21 2.74 17.44
CA GLY A 29 17.82 1.43 17.93
C GLY A 29 17.82 0.36 16.85
N ASP A 30 17.43 -0.84 17.23
CA ASP A 30 17.29 -1.97 16.33
C ASP A 30 16.08 -1.76 15.40
N GLY A 31 16.33 -1.76 14.08
CA GLY A 31 15.30 -1.53 13.07
C GLY A 31 14.17 -2.56 13.08
N ASP A 32 14.45 -3.80 13.45
CA ASP A 32 13.45 -4.86 13.51
C ASP A 32 12.51 -4.66 14.70
N VAL A 33 13.06 -4.24 15.85
CA VAL A 33 12.26 -3.89 17.04
C VAL A 33 11.38 -2.68 16.76
N LEU A 34 11.93 -1.64 16.12
CA LEU A 34 11.16 -0.46 15.74
C LEU A 34 10.06 -0.78 14.73
N LEU A 35 10.36 -1.63 13.73
CA LEU A 35 9.37 -2.06 12.75
C LEU A 35 8.24 -2.83 13.42
N ALA A 36 8.56 -3.78 14.31
CA ALA A 36 7.56 -4.55 15.05
C ALA A 36 6.64 -3.62 15.85
N ALA A 37 7.21 -2.69 16.62
CA ALA A 37 6.46 -1.69 17.37
C ALA A 37 5.59 -0.81 16.45
N ALA A 38 6.14 -0.34 15.32
CA ALA A 38 5.37 0.45 14.36
C ALA A 38 4.16 -0.33 13.82
N CYS A 39 4.32 -1.62 13.54
CA CYS A 39 3.24 -2.48 13.07
C CYS A 39 2.19 -2.77 14.14
N GLU A 40 2.60 -3.01 15.39
CA GLU A 40 1.70 -3.16 16.53
C GLU A 40 0.86 -1.91 16.79
N HIS A 41 1.44 -0.73 16.58
CA HIS A 41 0.74 0.55 16.67
C HIS A 41 -0.08 0.93 15.43
N GLY A 42 -0.20 0.05 14.44
CA GLY A 42 -0.99 0.30 13.23
C GLY A 42 -0.41 1.36 12.29
N LEU A 43 0.87 1.67 12.40
CA LEU A 43 1.57 2.59 11.48
C LEU A 43 1.89 1.87 10.16
N GLU A 44 2.14 2.64 9.08
CA GLU A 44 2.51 2.05 7.78
C GLU A 44 3.84 1.30 7.83
N GLY A 45 4.74 1.67 8.74
CA GLY A 45 6.09 1.13 8.88
C GLY A 45 7.10 2.23 9.23
N ILE A 46 8.37 2.02 8.88
CA ILE A 46 9.49 2.91 9.22
C ILE A 46 10.24 3.41 7.98
N ILE A 47 11.00 4.50 8.16
CA ILE A 47 11.95 5.01 7.17
C ILE A 47 13.36 4.93 7.75
N GLY A 48 14.19 4.06 7.19
CA GLY A 48 15.63 4.04 7.46
C GLY A 48 16.34 5.07 6.60
N LYS A 49 17.23 5.87 7.19
CA LYS A 49 18.04 6.86 6.47
C LYS A 49 19.50 6.76 6.89
N LYS A 50 20.43 6.74 5.94
CA LYS A 50 21.87 6.81 6.24
C LYS A 50 22.23 8.19 6.81
N LEU A 51 22.90 8.20 7.96
CA LEU A 51 23.22 9.42 8.72
C LEU A 51 24.29 10.28 8.03
N ASP A 52 25.26 9.63 7.38
CA ASP A 52 26.39 10.25 6.69
C ASP A 52 26.07 10.65 5.23
N ALA A 53 24.92 10.24 4.70
CA ALA A 53 24.56 10.49 3.31
C ALA A 53 24.07 11.94 3.08
N PRO A 54 24.57 12.62 2.02
CA PRO A 54 23.99 13.88 1.57
C PRO A 54 22.59 13.68 0.96
N TYR A 55 21.81 14.76 0.91
CA TYR A 55 20.50 14.71 0.25
C TYR A 55 20.68 14.70 -1.27
N HIS A 56 19.97 13.77 -1.91
CA HIS A 56 19.83 13.72 -3.36
C HIS A 56 18.35 13.63 -3.73
N SER A 57 17.97 14.27 -4.84
CA SER A 57 16.62 14.19 -5.39
C SER A 57 16.39 12.91 -6.23
N ASP A 58 17.45 12.16 -6.53
CA ASP A 58 17.40 10.89 -7.24
C ASP A 58 17.32 9.68 -6.29
N ARG A 59 17.17 8.47 -6.85
CA ARG A 59 17.02 7.24 -6.07
C ARG A 59 18.38 6.55 -5.90
N ARG A 60 19.01 6.70 -4.73
CA ARG A 60 20.32 6.12 -4.39
C ARG A 60 20.32 5.04 -3.30
N GLY A 61 19.17 4.79 -2.67
CA GLY A 61 19.04 3.77 -1.61
C GLY A 61 19.53 4.23 -0.24
N ASP A 62 19.87 5.51 -0.09
CA ASP A 62 20.21 6.08 1.22
C ASP A 62 19.00 6.24 2.14
N TRP A 63 17.79 6.18 1.55
CA TRP A 63 16.50 6.12 2.25
C TRP A 63 15.78 4.83 1.86
N VAL A 64 15.38 4.04 2.85
CA VAL A 64 14.62 2.81 2.67
C VAL A 64 13.30 2.91 3.41
N LYS A 65 12.20 2.68 2.69
CA LYS A 65 10.87 2.55 3.29
C LYS A 65 10.63 1.07 3.56
N ILE A 66 10.38 0.75 4.82
CA ILE A 66 10.11 -0.61 5.28
C ILE A 66 8.69 -0.58 5.81
N LYS A 67 7.78 -1.29 5.13
CA LYS A 67 6.36 -1.25 5.45
C LYS A 67 5.97 -2.44 6.32
N CYS A 68 5.00 -2.23 7.19
CA CYS A 68 4.21 -3.29 7.79
C CYS A 68 3.40 -3.96 6.68
N ILE A 69 3.75 -5.20 6.35
CA ILE A 69 3.05 -5.97 5.33
C ILE A 69 1.99 -6.80 6.04
N GLN A 70 0.73 -6.51 5.74
CA GLN A 70 -0.37 -7.41 6.03
C GLN A 70 -0.71 -8.20 4.77
N SER A 71 -0.90 -9.49 4.91
CA SER A 71 -1.30 -10.39 3.82
C SER A 71 -2.51 -11.20 4.26
N ASP A 72 -3.39 -11.47 3.30
CA ASP A 72 -4.53 -12.34 3.48
C ASP A 72 -4.88 -12.98 2.13
N SER A 73 -5.71 -14.02 2.16
CA SER A 73 -6.18 -14.75 0.99
C SER A 73 -7.58 -14.29 0.59
N PHE A 74 -7.74 -13.96 -0.68
CA PHE A 74 -9.01 -13.46 -1.23
C PHE A 74 -9.48 -14.31 -2.40
N PHE A 75 -10.79 -14.38 -2.58
CA PHE A 75 -11.40 -14.97 -3.77
C PHE A 75 -11.37 -13.96 -4.91
N ILE A 76 -10.87 -14.37 -6.09
CA ILE A 76 -10.99 -13.56 -7.29
C ILE A 76 -12.42 -13.75 -7.82
N VAL A 77 -13.21 -12.68 -7.79
CA VAL A 77 -14.62 -12.68 -8.23
C VAL A 77 -14.81 -11.97 -9.56
N GLY A 78 -13.75 -11.40 -10.12
CA GLY A 78 -13.74 -10.77 -11.43
C GLY A 78 -12.43 -10.05 -11.73
N TYR A 79 -12.36 -9.45 -12.91
CA TYR A 79 -11.22 -8.64 -13.33
C TYR A 79 -11.65 -7.55 -14.31
N GLU A 80 -10.88 -6.46 -14.37
CA GLU A 80 -10.99 -5.41 -15.39
C GLU A 80 -9.87 -5.63 -16.44
N PRO A 81 -10.18 -5.62 -17.75
CA PRO A 81 -9.17 -5.75 -18.80
C PRO A 81 -8.12 -4.63 -18.75
N SER A 82 -6.87 -4.95 -19.07
CA SER A 82 -5.82 -3.93 -19.17
C SER A 82 -5.98 -3.07 -20.42
N THR A 83 -5.82 -1.76 -20.27
CA THR A 83 -5.71 -0.80 -21.39
C THR A 83 -4.31 -0.73 -21.97
N ALA A 84 -3.29 -1.08 -21.18
CA ALA A 84 -1.88 -1.00 -21.57
C ALA A 84 -1.36 -2.29 -22.22
N ALA A 85 -1.98 -3.44 -21.94
CA ALA A 85 -1.55 -4.73 -22.45
C ALA A 85 -2.73 -5.58 -22.95
N ARG A 86 -2.77 -5.81 -24.27
CA ARG A 86 -3.78 -6.66 -24.90
C ARG A 86 -3.72 -8.08 -24.30
N GLY A 87 -4.87 -8.60 -23.88
CA GLY A 87 -4.92 -9.92 -23.22
C GLY A 87 -4.45 -9.92 -21.77
N GLY A 88 -4.07 -8.77 -21.20
CA GLY A 88 -3.70 -8.65 -19.79
C GLY A 88 -4.89 -8.31 -18.88
N ILE A 89 -4.65 -8.40 -17.57
CA ILE A 89 -5.53 -7.93 -16.51
C ILE A 89 -5.02 -6.55 -16.07
N GLY A 90 -5.90 -5.56 -16.04
CA GLY A 90 -5.62 -4.22 -15.50
C GLY A 90 -5.86 -4.17 -14.00
N ARG A 91 -6.89 -4.88 -13.52
CA ARG A 91 -7.25 -4.93 -12.10
C ARG A 91 -7.94 -6.23 -11.75
N LEU A 92 -7.59 -6.85 -10.63
CA LEU A 92 -8.35 -7.94 -10.03
C LEU A 92 -9.40 -7.39 -9.05
N ILE A 93 -10.53 -8.07 -8.99
CA ILE A 93 -11.65 -7.80 -8.08
C ILE A 93 -11.65 -8.90 -7.00
N PRO A 94 -10.98 -8.70 -5.85
CA PRO A 94 -11.02 -9.61 -4.71
C PRO A 94 -12.31 -9.50 -3.89
N ALA A 95 -12.68 -10.61 -3.28
CA ALA A 95 -13.68 -10.71 -2.23
C ALA A 95 -13.15 -11.51 -1.03
N ALA A 96 -13.51 -11.09 0.18
CA ALA A 96 -13.27 -11.83 1.41
C ALA A 96 -14.51 -12.64 1.80
N ARG A 97 -14.31 -13.76 2.51
CA ARG A 97 -15.40 -14.58 3.02
C ARG A 97 -15.90 -14.00 4.34
N LYS A 98 -17.20 -13.68 4.41
CA LYS A 98 -17.90 -13.25 5.63
C LYS A 98 -19.05 -14.22 5.92
N GLY A 99 -18.79 -15.19 6.79
CA GLY A 99 -19.72 -16.30 7.04
C GLY A 99 -19.88 -17.16 5.78
N ASN A 100 -21.12 -17.29 5.30
CA ASN A 100 -21.45 -18.02 4.07
C ASN A 100 -21.46 -17.13 2.81
N ASN A 101 -21.15 -15.83 2.94
CA ASN A 101 -21.19 -14.87 1.84
C ASN A 101 -19.80 -14.41 1.44
N LEU A 102 -19.66 -13.96 0.19
CA LEU A 102 -18.49 -13.23 -0.31
C LEU A 102 -18.77 -11.72 -0.31
N VAL A 103 -17.81 -10.94 0.15
CA VAL A 103 -17.91 -9.48 0.22
C VAL A 103 -16.73 -8.86 -0.52
N TYR A 104 -17.00 -7.91 -1.39
CA TYR A 104 -15.97 -7.17 -2.14
C TYR A 104 -15.10 -6.35 -1.18
N VAL A 105 -13.78 -6.37 -1.39
CA VAL A 105 -12.79 -5.75 -0.48
C VAL A 105 -11.84 -4.76 -1.18
N GLY A 106 -12.22 -4.24 -2.35
CA GLY A 106 -11.38 -3.33 -3.11
C GLY A 106 -10.82 -3.99 -4.37
N GLY A 107 -9.80 -3.40 -4.99
CA GLY A 107 -9.22 -3.98 -6.20
C GLY A 107 -7.73 -3.77 -6.33
N VAL A 108 -7.07 -4.74 -6.97
CA VAL A 108 -5.61 -4.85 -7.02
C VAL A 108 -5.15 -4.74 -8.47
N GLY A 109 -4.44 -3.65 -8.81
CA GLY A 109 -3.97 -3.37 -10.18
C GLY A 109 -2.46 -3.51 -10.39
N THR A 110 -1.70 -3.77 -9.34
CA THR A 110 -0.23 -3.81 -9.36
C THR A 110 0.30 -5.09 -8.70
N GLY A 111 1.59 -5.39 -8.86
CA GLY A 111 2.23 -6.54 -8.22
C GLY A 111 2.31 -7.82 -9.06
N PHE A 112 1.86 -7.78 -10.32
CA PHE A 112 1.89 -8.92 -11.24
C PHE A 112 2.80 -8.66 -12.44
N LYS A 113 3.53 -9.68 -12.89
CA LYS A 113 4.24 -9.60 -14.17
C LYS A 113 3.27 -9.80 -15.32
N LEU A 114 3.52 -9.16 -16.47
CA LEU A 114 2.65 -9.26 -17.65
C LEU A 114 2.39 -10.71 -18.11
N ARG A 115 3.41 -11.58 -18.05
CA ARG A 115 3.25 -13.00 -18.41
C ARG A 115 2.27 -13.72 -17.48
N GLU A 116 2.28 -13.39 -16.20
CA GLU A 116 1.39 -13.98 -15.19
C GLU A 116 -0.04 -13.49 -15.39
N THR A 117 -0.25 -12.20 -15.67
CA THR A 117 -1.59 -11.65 -15.89
C THR A 117 -2.26 -12.22 -17.13
N ILE A 118 -1.52 -12.43 -18.23
CA ILE A 118 -2.05 -13.07 -19.44
C ILE A 118 -2.44 -14.53 -19.16
N LYS A 119 -1.60 -15.28 -18.42
CA LYS A 119 -1.90 -16.67 -18.04
C LYS A 119 -3.12 -16.74 -17.12
N LEU A 120 -3.18 -15.87 -16.12
CA LEU A 120 -4.30 -15.79 -15.18
C LEU A 120 -5.59 -15.43 -15.90
N ARG A 121 -5.55 -14.46 -16.82
CA ARG A 121 -6.73 -14.08 -17.62
C ARG A 121 -7.31 -15.27 -18.36
N LYS A 122 -6.47 -16.03 -19.08
CA LYS A 122 -6.93 -17.23 -19.80
C LYS A 122 -7.64 -18.22 -18.89
N HIS A 123 -7.18 -18.37 -17.65
CA HIS A 123 -7.84 -19.23 -16.68
C HIS A 123 -9.18 -18.65 -16.21
N LEU A 124 -9.22 -17.36 -15.86
CA LEU A 124 -10.43 -16.69 -15.43
C LEU A 124 -11.51 -16.63 -16.54
N ASP A 125 -11.11 -16.53 -17.81
CA ASP A 125 -12.02 -16.57 -18.96
C ASP A 125 -12.80 -17.89 -19.03
N THR A 126 -12.22 -19.01 -18.55
CA THR A 126 -12.92 -20.30 -18.48
C THR A 126 -13.92 -20.40 -17.33
N LEU A 127 -13.86 -19.47 -16.38
CA LEU A 127 -14.70 -19.42 -15.18
C LEU A 127 -15.78 -18.33 -15.27
N GLN A 128 -15.99 -17.74 -16.45
CA GLN A 128 -16.95 -16.66 -16.64
C GLN A 128 -18.38 -17.15 -16.35
N THR A 129 -19.12 -16.37 -15.56
CA THR A 129 -20.52 -16.66 -15.22
C THR A 129 -21.40 -15.46 -15.57
N SER A 130 -22.70 -15.71 -15.78
CA SER A 130 -23.69 -14.66 -16.06
C SER A 130 -24.20 -13.95 -14.79
N LYS A 131 -24.04 -14.57 -13.62
CA LYS A 131 -24.49 -14.03 -12.33
C LYS A 131 -23.28 -13.66 -11.48
N PRO A 132 -23.09 -12.38 -11.12
CA PRO A 132 -21.93 -11.97 -10.34
C PRO A 132 -21.98 -12.65 -8.96
N PRO A 133 -20.86 -13.24 -8.48
CA PRO A 133 -20.81 -13.95 -7.19
C PRO A 133 -20.84 -12.98 -6.00
N VAL A 134 -20.59 -11.69 -6.25
CA VAL A 134 -20.70 -10.61 -5.27
C VAL A 134 -21.46 -9.47 -5.91
N TRP A 135 -22.50 -8.99 -5.24
CA TRP A 135 -23.21 -7.80 -5.68
C TRP A 135 -22.39 -6.56 -5.30
N GLN A 136 -21.89 -5.84 -6.31
CA GLN A 136 -21.45 -4.46 -6.11
C GLN A 136 -22.67 -3.56 -6.28
N GLY A 137 -23.19 -3.03 -5.17
CA GLY A 137 -23.99 -1.81 -5.23
C GLY A 137 -23.18 -0.72 -5.95
N LYS A 138 -23.86 0.23 -6.59
CA LYS A 138 -23.20 1.37 -7.25
C LYS A 138 -22.12 1.93 -6.33
N ARG A 139 -20.94 2.29 -6.87
CA ARG A 139 -19.88 2.98 -6.11
C ARG A 139 -20.53 4.12 -5.32
N CYS A 140 -20.69 3.95 -4.01
CA CYS A 140 -21.01 5.07 -3.14
C CYS A 140 -19.74 5.92 -3.08
N SER A 141 -19.78 7.08 -3.74
CA SER A 141 -18.74 8.08 -3.64
C SER A 141 -18.75 8.64 -2.22
N MET A 142 -17.80 8.20 -1.38
CA MET A 142 -17.32 8.86 -0.14
C MET A 142 -18.39 9.53 0.77
N ASP A 143 -19.61 9.01 0.79
CA ASP A 143 -20.72 9.45 1.63
C ASP A 143 -21.51 8.19 2.04
N PRO A 144 -21.38 7.72 3.30
CA PRO A 144 -22.00 6.48 3.77
C PRO A 144 -23.54 6.49 3.73
N ASP A 145 -24.17 7.67 3.65
CA ASP A 145 -25.63 7.82 3.81
C ASP A 145 -26.42 7.84 2.48
N ARG A 146 -25.79 7.56 1.33
CA ARG A 146 -26.43 7.61 -0.01
C ARG A 146 -26.44 6.29 -0.79
N CYS A 147 -26.49 5.15 -0.11
CA CYS A 147 -26.74 3.86 -0.77
C CYS A 147 -28.09 3.28 -0.32
N ASN A 148 -29.17 3.65 -1.03
CA ASN A 148 -30.40 2.86 -1.17
C ASN A 148 -30.45 2.30 -2.59
#